data_AF-A0A0P0AAA3-F1
#
_entry.id   AF-A0A0P0AAA3-F1
#
_cell.length_a   1.000
_cell.length_b   1.000
_cell.length_c   1.000
_cell.angle_alpha   90.00
_cell.angle_beta   90.00
_cell.angle_gamma   90.00
#
_symmetry.space_group_name_H-M   'P 1'
#
loop_
_entity.id
_entity.type
_entity.pdbx_description
1 polymer ?
#
loop_
_entity_poly.entity_id
_entity_poly.type
_entity_poly.pdbx_seq_one_letter_code
_entity_poly.pdbx_strand_id
1 'polypeptide(L)'
;MRTLSKLIVAVIFSALASTAYAEAALSVRIDLAGRQRMLTQRMARAACFIANEVDVQNNKQILLASRSLFGNSLRELKMGGGPDGFLQETNAEALDDIASIEKIWFKMQREVTQFTKPGAVSLDDLLKFSDISTELLTASNYLVITLQGKAEDEGAVIDPVVAHLINVAGRQRMLVQKIGKEACLLQMERKETGASQRLDTSTFNETMMVFHQSAFGLAFGSQKQNLPPAPTADIYEDNAYNWQRWSLMYALISALEHDTLTEQEMRELSWDVEAFMSDLAATVTLYTRL
;
A
#
# COMPACT_ATOMS: atom_id res chain seq x y z
N MET A 1 42.53 4.82 35.87
CA MET A 1 41.35 3.91 35.80
C MET A 1 40.00 4.62 35.73
N ARG A 2 39.70 5.63 36.57
CA ARG A 2 38.39 6.33 36.53
C ARG A 2 38.06 7.12 35.25
N THR A 3 39.07 7.56 34.49
CA THR A 3 38.91 8.29 33.22
C THR A 3 38.71 7.35 32.02
N LEU A 4 39.42 6.23 31.96
CA LEU A 4 39.19 5.18 30.94
C LEU A 4 37.77 4.60 31.03
N SER A 5 37.26 4.37 32.26
CA SER A 5 35.91 3.83 32.46
C SER A 5 34.81 4.80 31.99
N LYS A 6 35.03 6.12 32.07
CA LYS A 6 34.07 7.12 31.56
C LYS A 6 34.12 7.26 30.04
N LEU A 7 35.31 7.12 29.43
CA LEU A 7 35.47 7.14 27.98
C LEU A 7 34.83 5.89 27.34
N ILE A 8 35.02 4.72 27.94
CA ILE A 8 34.44 3.46 27.46
C ILE A 8 32.90 3.50 27.56
N VAL A 9 32.35 4.00 28.67
CA VAL A 9 30.89 4.15 28.83
C VAL A 9 30.30 5.16 27.85
N ALA A 10 30.99 6.28 27.57
CA ALA A 10 30.52 7.27 26.60
C ALA A 10 30.55 6.75 25.14
N VAL A 11 31.59 5.99 24.77
CA VAL A 11 31.72 5.39 23.42
C VAL A 11 30.68 4.31 23.19
N ILE A 12 30.38 3.49 24.20
CA ILE A 12 29.32 2.46 24.12
C ILE A 12 27.94 3.12 24.01
N PHE A 13 27.67 4.19 24.76
CA PHE A 13 26.39 4.90 24.69
C PHE A 13 26.19 5.63 23.34
N SER A 14 27.25 6.21 22.75
CA SER A 14 27.17 6.82 21.41
C SER A 14 26.96 5.79 20.29
N ALA A 15 27.58 4.61 20.40
CA ALA A 15 27.43 3.54 19.41
C ALA A 15 26.00 2.97 19.40
N LEU A 16 25.43 2.70 20.59
CA LEU A 16 24.06 2.20 20.72
C LEU A 16 22.99 3.22 20.25
N ALA A 17 23.22 4.51 20.48
CA ALA A 17 22.33 5.55 19.97
C ALA A 17 22.39 5.67 18.43
N SER A 18 23.57 5.47 17.83
CA SER A 18 23.73 5.50 16.36
C SER A 18 23.09 4.30 15.65
N THR A 19 23.12 3.11 16.25
CA THR A 19 22.48 1.91 15.68
C THR A 19 20.96 1.99 15.76
N ALA A 20 20.40 2.39 16.91
CA ALA A 20 18.95 2.54 17.07
C ALA A 20 18.36 3.61 16.11
N TYR A 21 19.10 4.71 15.87
CA TYR A 21 18.69 5.71 14.89
C TYR A 21 18.71 5.18 13.45
N ALA A 22 19.73 4.38 13.09
CA ALA A 22 19.82 3.77 11.77
C ALA A 22 18.71 2.76 11.50
N GLU A 23 18.37 1.90 12.48
CA GLU A 23 17.27 0.94 12.39
C GLU A 23 15.91 1.63 12.25
N ALA A 24 15.64 2.66 13.06
CA ALA A 24 14.41 3.44 12.96
C ALA A 24 14.29 4.13 11.59
N ALA A 25 15.37 4.73 11.10
CA ALA A 25 15.42 5.36 9.78
C ALA A 25 15.16 4.37 8.64
N LEU A 26 15.63 3.12 8.77
CA LEU A 26 15.41 2.07 7.78
C LEU A 26 13.97 1.54 7.78
N SER A 27 13.38 1.32 8.96
CA SER A 27 11.97 0.92 9.10
C SER A 27 11.04 1.96 8.48
N VAL A 28 11.29 3.25 8.75
CA VAL A 28 10.56 4.37 8.14
C VAL A 28 10.71 4.37 6.62
N ARG A 29 11.91 4.10 6.10
CA ARG A 29 12.15 4.00 4.65
C ARG A 29 11.39 2.84 4.01
N ILE A 30 11.34 1.68 4.67
CA ILE A 30 10.58 0.51 4.20
C ILE A 30 9.07 0.81 4.20
N ASP A 31 8.51 1.46 5.23
CA ASP A 31 7.10 1.88 5.19
C ASP A 31 6.84 2.90 4.07
N LEU A 32 7.76 3.85 3.85
CA LEU A 32 7.63 4.85 2.79
C LEU A 32 7.64 4.21 1.39
N ALA A 33 8.51 3.21 1.16
CA ALA A 33 8.52 2.39 -0.04
C ALA A 33 7.25 1.54 -0.16
N GLY A 34 6.81 0.94 0.95
CA GLY A 34 5.58 0.17 1.03
C GLY A 34 4.34 0.99 0.68
N ARG A 35 4.32 2.27 1.08
CA ARG A 35 3.28 3.24 0.77
C ARG A 35 3.20 3.55 -0.72
N GLN A 36 4.31 3.51 -1.46
CA GLN A 36 4.30 3.70 -2.91
C GLN A 36 3.36 2.71 -3.59
N ARG A 37 3.43 1.42 -3.21
CA ARG A 37 2.53 0.36 -3.72
C ARG A 37 1.05 0.70 -3.54
N MET A 38 0.66 1.22 -2.37
CA MET A 38 -0.73 1.60 -2.11
C MET A 38 -1.14 2.80 -2.95
N LEU A 39 -0.29 3.82 -3.05
CA LEU A 39 -0.60 5.05 -3.76
C LEU A 39 -0.81 4.83 -5.26
N THR A 40 -0.10 3.88 -5.88
CA THR A 40 -0.35 3.52 -7.29
C THR A 40 -1.75 3.00 -7.50
N GLN A 41 -2.22 2.10 -6.62
CA GLN A 41 -3.56 1.51 -6.71
C GLN A 41 -4.63 2.54 -6.35
N ARG A 42 -4.39 3.37 -5.33
CA ARG A 42 -5.30 4.45 -4.89
C ARG A 42 -5.53 5.48 -6.00
N MET A 43 -4.49 5.85 -6.75
CA MET A 43 -4.64 6.74 -7.92
C MET A 43 -5.53 6.11 -9.01
N ALA A 44 -5.29 4.83 -9.37
CA ALA A 44 -6.09 4.15 -10.39
C ALA A 44 -7.55 3.95 -9.95
N ARG A 45 -7.77 3.61 -8.67
CA ARG A 45 -9.10 3.54 -8.07
C ARG A 45 -9.85 4.87 -8.20
N ALA A 46 -9.23 5.96 -7.74
CA ALA A 46 -9.84 7.28 -7.78
C ALA A 46 -10.14 7.73 -9.23
N ALA A 47 -9.22 7.47 -10.17
CA ALA A 47 -9.44 7.74 -11.59
C ALA A 47 -10.65 6.98 -12.14
N CYS A 48 -10.81 5.71 -11.77
CA CYS A 48 -11.96 4.90 -12.18
C CYS A 48 -13.28 5.42 -11.60
N PHE A 49 -13.32 5.78 -10.30
CA PHE A 49 -14.54 6.34 -9.70
C PHE A 49 -14.92 7.69 -10.31
N ILE A 50 -13.93 8.53 -10.67
CA ILE A 50 -14.18 9.76 -11.43
C ILE A 50 -14.89 9.45 -12.76
N ALA A 51 -14.40 8.46 -13.51
CA ALA A 51 -14.95 8.08 -14.80
C ALA A 51 -16.34 7.42 -14.70
N ASN A 52 -16.65 6.77 -13.58
CA ASN A 52 -17.99 6.25 -13.26
C ASN A 52 -18.92 7.31 -12.65
N GLU A 53 -18.51 8.58 -12.62
CA GLU A 53 -19.27 9.70 -12.06
C GLU A 53 -19.61 9.56 -10.55
N VAL A 54 -18.80 8.78 -9.82
CA VAL A 54 -18.97 8.52 -8.39
C VAL A 54 -18.15 9.52 -7.59
N ASP A 55 -18.84 10.38 -6.82
CA ASP A 55 -18.24 11.37 -5.92
C ASP A 55 -17.06 12.12 -6.55
N VAL A 56 -17.25 12.59 -7.79
CA VAL A 56 -16.19 13.07 -8.69
C VAL A 56 -15.24 14.04 -8.02
N GLN A 57 -15.76 15.01 -7.26
CA GLN A 57 -14.93 16.02 -6.62
C GLN A 57 -14.02 15.43 -5.53
N ASN A 58 -14.55 14.51 -4.72
CA ASN A 58 -13.77 13.82 -3.68
C ASN A 58 -12.71 12.92 -4.32
N ASN A 59 -13.07 12.14 -5.33
CA ASN A 59 -12.11 11.26 -6.01
C ASN A 59 -11.02 12.07 -6.77
N LYS A 60 -11.32 13.27 -7.30
CA LYS A 60 -10.30 14.18 -7.83
C LYS A 60 -9.31 14.64 -6.76
N GLN A 61 -9.78 14.96 -5.55
CA GLN A 61 -8.90 15.29 -4.43
C GLN A 61 -8.02 14.10 -4.02
N ILE A 62 -8.60 12.91 -3.91
CA ILE A 62 -7.87 11.67 -3.59
C ILE A 62 -6.78 11.39 -4.64
N LEU A 63 -7.11 11.52 -5.93
CA LEU A 63 -6.16 11.32 -7.04
C LEU A 63 -4.98 12.29 -6.96
N LEU A 64 -5.26 13.59 -6.80
CA LEU A 64 -4.23 14.62 -6.75
C LEU A 64 -3.37 14.54 -5.49
N ALA A 65 -3.98 14.28 -4.33
CA ALA A 65 -3.26 14.08 -3.07
C ALA A 65 -2.35 12.84 -3.17
N SER A 66 -2.85 11.73 -3.71
CA SER A 66 -2.06 10.51 -3.89
C SER A 66 -0.90 10.72 -4.85
N ARG A 67 -1.11 11.46 -5.95
CA ARG A 67 -0.05 11.86 -6.88
C ARG A 67 1.04 12.69 -6.20
N SER A 68 0.65 13.70 -5.43
CA SER A 68 1.61 14.55 -4.74
C SER A 68 2.40 13.76 -3.71
N LEU A 69 1.72 12.92 -2.92
CA LEU A 69 2.37 12.12 -1.89
C LEU A 69 3.34 11.09 -2.50
N PHE A 70 2.95 10.40 -3.57
CA PHE A 70 3.84 9.46 -4.29
C PHE A 70 5.12 10.18 -4.76
N GLY A 71 4.98 11.30 -5.47
CA GLY A 71 6.13 12.03 -6.01
C GLY A 71 7.06 12.59 -4.92
N ASN A 72 6.51 13.05 -3.80
CA ASN A 72 7.30 13.53 -2.67
C ASN A 72 8.05 12.37 -2.00
N SER A 73 7.35 11.29 -1.67
CA SER A 73 7.95 10.11 -1.04
C SER A 73 9.00 9.43 -1.92
N LEU A 74 8.81 9.36 -3.25
CA LEU A 74 9.83 8.83 -4.16
C LEU A 74 11.11 9.69 -4.13
N ARG A 75 10.96 11.02 -4.08
CA ARG A 75 12.10 11.93 -3.94
C ARG A 75 12.80 11.73 -2.60
N GLU A 76 12.04 11.62 -1.51
CA GLU A 76 12.56 11.36 -0.17
C GLU A 76 13.33 10.04 -0.13
N LEU A 77 12.78 8.95 -0.67
CA LEU A 77 13.44 7.65 -0.77
C LEU A 77 14.82 7.74 -1.46
N LYS A 78 14.95 8.60 -2.47
CA LYS A 78 16.20 8.82 -3.20
C LYS A 78 17.16 9.76 -2.48
N MET A 79 16.68 10.93 -2.06
CA MET A 79 17.50 12.07 -1.64
C MET A 79 17.68 12.15 -0.11
N GLY A 80 16.93 11.37 0.66
CA GLY A 80 16.81 11.54 2.10
C GLY A 80 15.92 12.73 2.49
N GLY A 81 15.81 12.98 3.80
CA GLY A 81 15.04 14.09 4.35
C GLY A 81 13.53 13.83 4.49
N GLY A 82 13.10 12.57 4.41
CA GLY A 82 11.73 12.17 4.73
C GLY A 82 11.41 12.26 6.23
N PRO A 83 10.31 11.64 6.69
CA PRO A 83 10.02 11.52 8.12
C PRO A 83 11.25 11.00 8.88
N ASP A 84 11.56 11.61 10.02
CA ASP A 84 12.73 11.30 10.87
C ASP A 84 14.12 11.56 10.26
N GLY A 85 14.17 12.19 9.08
CA GLY A 85 15.39 12.78 8.52
C GLY A 85 16.42 11.77 8.01
N PHE A 86 15.98 10.63 7.47
CA PHE A 86 16.89 9.60 6.98
C PHE A 86 17.81 10.11 5.86
N LEU A 87 19.02 9.56 5.79
CA LEU A 87 20.07 9.97 4.84
C LEU A 87 19.73 9.59 3.39
N GLN A 88 20.39 10.25 2.43
CA GLN A 88 20.31 9.88 1.01
C GLN A 88 20.57 8.38 0.79
N GLU A 89 19.88 7.77 -0.19
CA GLU A 89 20.16 6.39 -0.57
C GLU A 89 21.50 6.28 -1.32
N THR A 90 22.29 5.28 -0.94
CA THR A 90 23.63 5.03 -1.49
C THR A 90 23.80 3.60 -1.99
N ASN A 91 22.88 2.69 -1.67
CA ASN A 91 22.90 1.33 -2.18
C ASN A 91 22.56 1.33 -3.67
N ALA A 92 23.41 0.72 -4.48
CA ALA A 92 23.29 0.73 -5.95
C ALA A 92 22.01 0.03 -6.44
N GLU A 93 21.66 -1.12 -5.85
CA GLU A 93 20.45 -1.88 -6.23
C GLU A 93 19.17 -1.09 -5.92
N ALA A 94 19.10 -0.49 -4.73
CA ALA A 94 17.97 0.37 -4.36
C ALA A 94 17.87 1.62 -5.27
N LEU A 95 19.00 2.18 -5.69
CA LEU A 95 19.03 3.31 -6.64
C LEU A 95 18.55 2.89 -8.04
N ASP A 96 18.89 1.68 -8.50
CA ASP A 96 18.41 1.12 -9.76
C ASP A 96 16.90 0.85 -9.74
N ASP A 97 16.38 0.33 -8.62
CA ASP A 97 14.94 0.18 -8.39
C ASP A 97 14.22 1.54 -8.42
N ILE A 98 14.75 2.54 -7.71
CA ILE A 98 14.21 3.91 -7.70
C ILE A 98 14.21 4.49 -9.13
N ALA A 99 15.28 4.33 -9.89
CA ALA A 99 15.35 4.82 -11.28
C ALA A 99 14.29 4.16 -12.18
N SER A 100 14.04 2.86 -11.96
CA SER A 100 12.98 2.13 -12.66
C SER A 100 11.59 2.66 -12.31
N ILE A 101 11.34 2.92 -11.02
CA ILE A 101 10.10 3.55 -10.53
C ILE A 101 9.94 4.95 -11.13
N GLU A 102 10.98 5.80 -11.14
CA GLU A 102 10.95 7.15 -11.71
C GLU A 102 10.52 7.15 -13.19
N LYS A 103 11.03 6.20 -13.99
CA LYS A 103 10.69 6.06 -15.41
C LYS A 103 9.20 5.74 -15.62
N ILE A 104 8.65 4.81 -14.86
CA ILE A 104 7.24 4.42 -14.95
C ILE A 104 6.35 5.53 -14.39
N TRP A 105 6.76 6.14 -13.28
CA TRP A 105 6.09 7.26 -12.65
C TRP A 105 5.89 8.44 -13.61
N PHE A 106 6.91 8.77 -14.42
CA PHE A 106 6.80 9.80 -15.44
C PHE A 106 5.65 9.53 -16.43
N LYS A 107 5.44 8.27 -16.84
CA LYS A 107 4.29 7.90 -17.68
C LYS A 107 2.99 8.18 -16.93
N MET A 108 2.88 7.68 -15.70
CA MET A 108 1.66 7.83 -14.87
C MET A 108 1.30 9.30 -14.65
N GLN A 109 2.28 10.16 -14.35
CA GLN A 109 2.05 11.60 -14.12
C GLN A 109 1.40 12.30 -15.32
N ARG A 110 1.78 11.92 -16.54
CA ARG A 110 1.22 12.50 -17.76
C ARG A 110 -0.25 12.11 -17.91
N GLU A 111 -0.55 10.83 -17.71
CA GLU A 111 -1.90 10.28 -17.85
C GLU A 111 -2.85 10.80 -16.75
N VAL A 112 -2.38 11.01 -15.51
CA VAL A 112 -3.22 11.52 -14.40
C VAL A 112 -4.02 12.78 -14.78
N THR A 113 -3.44 13.65 -15.60
CA THR A 113 -4.08 14.93 -15.94
C THR A 113 -5.40 14.78 -16.71
N GLN A 114 -5.60 13.68 -17.45
CA GLN A 114 -6.82 13.48 -18.22
C GLN A 114 -8.05 13.30 -17.32
N PHE A 115 -7.89 12.62 -16.18
CA PHE A 115 -8.98 12.37 -15.22
C PHE A 115 -9.37 13.61 -14.40
N THR A 116 -8.61 14.70 -14.51
CA THR A 116 -8.92 15.96 -13.81
C THR A 116 -9.73 16.93 -14.67
N LYS A 117 -9.70 16.75 -16.00
CA LYS A 117 -10.38 17.60 -16.96
C LYS A 117 -11.86 17.23 -17.07
N PRO A 118 -12.73 18.17 -17.50
CA PRO A 118 -14.09 17.84 -17.90
C PRO A 118 -14.10 16.95 -19.14
N GLY A 119 -15.02 16.00 -19.21
CA GLY A 119 -15.20 15.09 -20.34
C GLY A 119 -15.36 13.64 -19.90
N ALA A 120 -15.98 12.83 -20.77
CA ALA A 120 -16.04 11.39 -20.58
C ALA A 120 -14.64 10.78 -20.76
N VAL A 121 -14.31 9.80 -19.93
CA VAL A 121 -13.09 9.00 -20.06
C VAL A 121 -13.48 7.60 -20.52
N SER A 122 -12.81 7.10 -21.55
CA SER A 122 -13.11 5.77 -22.09
C SER A 122 -12.61 4.65 -21.17
N LEU A 123 -13.17 3.45 -21.30
CA LEU A 123 -12.64 2.26 -20.63
C LEU A 123 -11.20 1.96 -21.07
N ASP A 124 -10.86 2.22 -22.34
CA ASP A 124 -9.50 2.05 -22.87
C ASP A 124 -8.48 2.92 -22.13
N ASP A 125 -8.81 4.20 -21.90
CA ASP A 125 -7.94 5.14 -21.19
C ASP A 125 -7.72 4.70 -19.73
N LEU A 126 -8.76 4.16 -19.09
CA LEU A 126 -8.68 3.63 -17.73
C LEU A 126 -7.87 2.34 -17.64
N LEU A 127 -8.05 1.41 -18.57
CA LEU A 127 -7.29 0.17 -18.60
C LEU A 127 -5.81 0.45 -18.82
N LYS A 128 -5.48 1.35 -19.77
CA LYS A 128 -4.11 1.83 -19.95
C LYS A 128 -3.53 2.45 -18.66
N PHE A 129 -4.32 3.25 -17.93
CA PHE A 129 -3.86 3.82 -16.67
C PHE A 129 -3.72 2.77 -15.55
N SER A 130 -4.60 1.76 -15.52
CA SER A 130 -4.53 0.62 -14.62
C SER A 130 -3.30 -0.25 -14.88
N ASP A 131 -2.91 -0.43 -16.14
CA ASP A 131 -1.70 -1.16 -16.53
C ASP A 131 -0.45 -0.46 -16.02
N ILE A 132 -0.35 0.87 -16.20
CA ILE A 132 0.75 1.68 -15.65
C ILE A 132 0.77 1.59 -14.12
N SER A 133 -0.39 1.64 -13.47
CA SER A 133 -0.51 1.47 -12.02
C SER A 133 0.01 0.11 -11.55
N THR A 134 -0.23 -0.95 -12.32
CA THR A 134 0.25 -2.32 -12.04
C THR A 134 1.75 -2.46 -12.30
N GLU A 135 2.27 -1.88 -13.39
CA GLU A 135 3.72 -1.80 -13.66
C GLU A 135 4.45 -1.11 -12.49
N LEU A 136 3.89 0.01 -12.00
CA LEU A 136 4.46 0.79 -10.92
C LEU A 136 4.31 0.11 -9.54
N LEU A 137 3.23 -0.65 -9.31
CA LEU A 137 3.08 -1.51 -8.13
C LEU A 137 4.20 -2.55 -8.06
N THR A 138 4.45 -3.24 -9.17
CA THR A 138 5.51 -4.26 -9.26
C THR A 138 6.89 -3.66 -9.03
N ALA A 139 7.21 -2.54 -9.70
CA ALA A 139 8.47 -1.83 -9.48
C ALA A 139 8.64 -1.36 -8.02
N SER A 140 7.58 -0.81 -7.42
CA SER A 140 7.60 -0.39 -6.01
C SER A 140 7.77 -1.57 -5.05
N ASN A 141 7.29 -2.77 -5.43
CA ASN A 141 7.47 -3.97 -4.63
C ASN A 141 8.91 -4.48 -4.65
N TYR A 142 9.62 -4.37 -5.77
CA TYR A 142 11.05 -4.68 -5.82
C TYR A 142 11.85 -3.81 -4.87
N LEU A 143 11.63 -2.49 -4.86
CA LEU A 143 12.30 -1.59 -3.92
C LEU A 143 12.07 -1.98 -2.44
N VAL A 144 10.85 -2.40 -2.08
CA VAL A 144 10.56 -2.87 -0.71
C VAL A 144 11.39 -4.10 -0.38
N ILE A 145 11.48 -5.07 -1.30
CA ILE A 145 12.27 -6.29 -1.12
C ILE A 145 13.76 -5.95 -0.96
N THR A 146 14.30 -5.10 -1.84
CA THR A 146 15.70 -4.66 -1.79
C THR A 146 16.03 -3.98 -0.46
N LEU A 147 15.16 -3.07 0.02
CA LEU A 147 15.36 -2.40 1.30
C LEU A 147 15.23 -3.35 2.50
N GLN A 148 14.38 -4.37 2.42
CA GLN A 148 14.26 -5.42 3.43
C GLN A 148 15.52 -6.30 3.48
N GLY A 149 16.03 -6.75 2.33
CA GLY A 149 17.27 -7.52 2.26
C GLY A 149 18.47 -6.74 2.80
N LYS A 150 18.56 -5.44 2.48
CA LYS A 150 19.56 -4.55 3.07
C LYS A 150 19.46 -4.47 4.59
N ALA A 151 18.24 -4.42 5.15
CA ALA A 151 18.04 -4.41 6.60
C ALA A 151 18.59 -5.69 7.26
N GLU A 152 18.36 -6.84 6.63
CA GLU A 152 18.90 -8.13 7.07
C GLU A 152 20.44 -8.15 7.02
N ASP A 153 21.03 -7.65 5.92
CA ASP A 153 22.50 -7.58 5.75
C ASP A 153 23.18 -6.61 6.72
N GLU A 154 22.53 -5.48 7.04
CA GLU A 154 23.02 -4.48 7.99
C GLU A 154 22.79 -4.87 9.46
N GLY A 155 22.19 -6.04 9.70
CA GLY A 155 21.99 -6.59 11.03
C GLY A 155 20.89 -5.89 11.82
N ALA A 156 19.91 -5.27 11.14
CA ALA A 156 18.77 -4.65 11.80
C ALA A 156 18.03 -5.69 12.66
N VAL A 157 17.94 -5.43 13.96
CA VAL A 157 17.35 -6.37 14.92
C VAL A 157 15.84 -6.16 14.98
N ILE A 158 15.13 -6.52 13.91
CA ILE A 158 13.68 -6.71 13.97
C ILE A 158 13.41 -8.21 14.07
N ASP A 159 12.57 -8.62 15.02
CA ASP A 159 12.11 -10.00 15.07
C ASP A 159 11.51 -10.39 13.71
N PRO A 160 12.00 -11.44 13.03
CA PRO A 160 11.55 -11.79 11.68
C PRO A 160 10.04 -12.05 11.57
N VAL A 161 9.42 -12.50 12.66
CA VAL A 161 7.97 -12.72 12.72
C VAL A 161 7.23 -11.39 12.78
N VAL A 162 7.71 -10.43 13.59
CA VAL A 162 7.17 -9.06 13.62
C VAL A 162 7.34 -8.36 12.26
N ALA A 163 8.50 -8.49 11.62
CA ALA A 163 8.73 -7.94 10.29
C ALA A 163 7.75 -8.50 9.24
N HIS A 164 7.51 -9.81 9.27
CA HIS A 164 6.51 -10.47 8.42
C HIS A 164 5.09 -9.95 8.69
N LEU A 165 4.70 -9.83 9.96
CA LEU A 165 3.39 -9.28 10.35
C LEU A 165 3.20 -7.85 9.84
N ILE A 166 4.19 -6.97 10.01
CA ILE A 166 4.19 -5.59 9.49
C ILE A 166 4.00 -5.60 7.96
N ASN A 167 4.71 -6.48 7.24
CA ASN A 167 4.58 -6.56 5.79
C ASN A 167 3.19 -7.04 5.36
N VAL A 168 2.63 -8.06 6.02
CA VAL A 168 1.28 -8.56 5.73
C VAL A 168 0.20 -7.51 6.03
N ALA A 169 0.28 -6.84 7.18
CA ALA A 169 -0.61 -5.73 7.55
C ALA A 169 -0.47 -4.56 6.57
N GLY A 170 0.75 -4.16 6.24
CA GLY A 170 1.05 -3.11 5.28
C GLY A 170 0.49 -3.39 3.89
N ARG A 171 0.54 -4.65 3.45
CA ARG A 171 -0.02 -5.11 2.18
C ARG A 171 -1.55 -5.02 2.14
N GLN A 172 -2.26 -5.12 3.26
CA GLN A 172 -3.72 -5.00 3.30
C GLN A 172 -4.17 -3.63 2.76
N ARG A 173 -3.47 -2.54 3.12
CA ARG A 173 -3.76 -1.18 2.61
C ARG A 173 -3.70 -1.10 1.08
N MET A 174 -2.73 -1.76 0.47
CA MET A 174 -2.61 -1.80 -0.99
C MET A 174 -3.72 -2.67 -1.59
N LEU A 175 -3.95 -3.85 -1.02
CA LEU A 175 -4.94 -4.80 -1.52
C LEU A 175 -6.36 -4.20 -1.50
N VAL A 176 -6.78 -3.50 -0.45
CA VAL A 176 -8.12 -2.88 -0.42
C VAL A 176 -8.28 -1.83 -1.52
N GLN A 177 -7.22 -1.06 -1.82
CA GLN A 177 -7.23 -0.09 -2.92
C GLN A 177 -7.25 -0.78 -4.29
N LYS A 178 -6.50 -1.88 -4.44
CA LYS A 178 -6.48 -2.71 -5.66
C LYS A 178 -7.85 -3.34 -5.91
N ILE A 179 -8.51 -3.85 -4.87
CA ILE A 179 -9.86 -4.39 -4.93
C ILE A 179 -10.86 -3.32 -5.36
N GLY A 180 -10.81 -2.13 -4.76
CA GLY A 180 -11.67 -1.02 -5.17
C GLY A 180 -11.44 -0.59 -6.62
N LYS A 181 -10.19 -0.61 -7.10
CA LYS A 181 -9.84 -0.36 -8.51
C LYS A 181 -10.46 -1.41 -9.42
N GLU A 182 -10.25 -2.69 -9.13
CA GLU A 182 -10.72 -3.82 -9.94
C GLU A 182 -12.24 -3.89 -9.98
N ALA A 183 -12.90 -3.73 -8.82
CA ALA A 183 -14.36 -3.66 -8.72
C ALA A 183 -14.94 -2.53 -9.59
N CYS A 184 -14.34 -1.34 -9.55
CA CYS A 184 -14.78 -0.21 -10.37
C CYS A 184 -14.57 -0.45 -11.87
N LEU A 185 -13.44 -1.05 -12.27
CA LEU A 185 -13.17 -1.38 -13.67
C LEU A 185 -14.17 -2.42 -14.19
N LEU A 186 -14.46 -3.46 -13.40
CA LEU A 186 -15.47 -4.47 -13.72
C LEU A 186 -16.86 -3.85 -13.88
N GLN A 187 -17.23 -2.94 -12.98
CA GLN A 187 -18.49 -2.19 -13.05
C GLN A 187 -18.61 -1.42 -14.37
N MET A 188 -17.54 -0.75 -14.79
CA MET A 188 -17.55 0.06 -16.00
C MET A 188 -17.65 -0.80 -17.25
N GLU A 189 -16.86 -1.87 -17.33
CA GLU A 189 -16.90 -2.80 -18.46
C GLU A 189 -18.27 -3.46 -18.62
N ARG A 190 -18.89 -3.89 -17.51
CA ARG A 190 -20.24 -4.47 -17.54
C ARG A 190 -21.29 -3.46 -17.98
N LYS A 191 -21.19 -2.19 -17.55
CA LYS A 191 -22.08 -1.12 -18.04
C LYS A 191 -21.94 -0.88 -19.53
N GLU A 192 -20.73 -0.99 -20.07
CA GLU A 192 -20.45 -0.77 -21.50
C GLU A 192 -20.84 -1.97 -22.38
N THR A 193 -20.57 -3.20 -21.92
CA THR A 193 -20.64 -4.41 -22.78
C THR A 193 -21.69 -5.44 -22.35
N GLY A 194 -22.29 -5.28 -21.16
CA GLY A 194 -23.21 -6.26 -20.55
C GLY A 194 -22.53 -7.50 -19.95
N ALA A 195 -21.20 -7.64 -20.06
CA ALA A 195 -20.43 -8.75 -19.50
C ALA A 195 -19.01 -8.29 -19.09
N SER A 196 -18.21 -9.18 -18.49
CA SER A 196 -16.77 -8.98 -18.32
C SER A 196 -16.06 -9.73 -19.43
N GLN A 197 -15.37 -9.03 -20.35
CA GLN A 197 -14.73 -9.66 -21.52
C GLN A 197 -13.22 -9.43 -21.55
N ARG A 198 -12.78 -8.25 -21.11
CA ARG A 198 -11.39 -7.77 -21.12
C ARG A 198 -10.77 -7.87 -19.75
N LEU A 199 -11.56 -7.71 -18.69
CA LEU A 199 -11.10 -7.91 -17.32
C LEU A 199 -11.30 -9.36 -16.89
N ASP A 200 -10.21 -9.92 -16.39
CA ASP A 200 -10.17 -11.26 -15.82
C ASP A 200 -10.72 -11.25 -14.38
N THR A 201 -11.92 -11.81 -14.20
CA THR A 201 -12.54 -11.94 -12.88
C THR A 201 -11.76 -12.88 -11.96
N SER A 202 -10.90 -13.77 -12.49
CA SER A 202 -10.07 -14.63 -11.65
C SER A 202 -9.00 -13.83 -10.90
N THR A 203 -8.30 -12.89 -11.57
CA THR A 203 -7.37 -11.96 -10.92
C THR A 203 -8.03 -11.13 -9.80
N PHE A 204 -9.27 -10.69 -10.02
CA PHE A 204 -10.05 -9.99 -9.00
C PHE A 204 -10.37 -10.89 -7.80
N ASN A 205 -10.87 -12.10 -8.05
CA ASN A 205 -11.18 -13.08 -7.02
C ASN A 205 -9.94 -13.50 -6.23
N GLU A 206 -8.78 -13.65 -6.90
CA GLU A 206 -7.51 -13.90 -6.25
C GLU A 206 -7.12 -12.75 -5.30
N THR A 207 -7.30 -11.50 -5.73
CA THR A 207 -7.00 -10.33 -4.89
C THR A 207 -7.91 -10.28 -3.66
N MET A 208 -9.22 -10.51 -3.84
CA MET A 208 -10.20 -10.65 -2.77
C MET A 208 -9.80 -11.74 -1.78
N MET A 209 -9.39 -12.91 -2.29
CA MET A 209 -9.05 -14.06 -1.47
C MET A 209 -7.72 -13.87 -0.72
N VAL A 210 -6.72 -13.23 -1.33
CA VAL A 210 -5.44 -12.89 -0.68
C VAL A 210 -5.67 -11.88 0.46
N PHE A 211 -6.51 -10.86 0.27
CA PHE A 211 -6.91 -9.97 1.36
C PHE A 211 -7.60 -10.75 2.47
N HIS A 212 -8.67 -11.50 2.13
CA HIS A 212 -9.48 -12.22 3.12
C HIS A 212 -8.63 -13.18 3.98
N GLN A 213 -7.80 -14.01 3.35
CA GLN A 213 -6.94 -14.96 4.06
C GLN A 213 -5.90 -14.25 4.93
N SER A 214 -5.31 -13.17 4.44
CA SER A 214 -4.32 -12.40 5.21
C SER A 214 -4.96 -11.68 6.40
N ALA A 215 -6.13 -11.05 6.22
CA ALA A 215 -6.88 -10.41 7.31
C ALA A 215 -7.30 -11.42 8.38
N PHE A 216 -7.80 -12.60 7.98
CA PHE A 216 -8.09 -13.69 8.89
C PHE A 216 -6.82 -14.15 9.64
N GLY A 217 -5.71 -14.33 8.92
CA GLY A 217 -4.44 -14.76 9.50
C GLY A 217 -3.86 -13.75 10.49
N LEU A 218 -4.01 -12.45 10.26
CA LEU A 218 -3.61 -11.41 11.21
C LEU A 218 -4.47 -11.41 12.48
N ALA A 219 -5.77 -11.68 12.36
CA ALA A 219 -6.69 -11.71 13.50
C ALA A 219 -6.56 -12.98 14.34
N PHE A 220 -6.44 -14.14 13.70
CA PHE A 220 -6.61 -15.45 14.36
C PHE A 220 -5.41 -16.39 14.21
N GLY A 221 -4.37 -15.98 13.48
CA GLY A 221 -3.26 -16.85 13.10
C GLY A 221 -3.56 -17.71 11.88
N SER A 222 -2.50 -18.15 11.18
CA SER A 222 -2.58 -18.98 9.98
C SER A 222 -1.28 -19.75 9.77
N GLN A 223 -1.29 -21.07 10.00
CA GLN A 223 -0.12 -21.91 9.74
C GLN A 223 0.28 -21.90 8.26
N LYS A 224 -0.70 -21.90 7.34
CA LYS A 224 -0.45 -21.87 5.89
C LYS A 224 0.33 -20.63 5.45
N GLN A 225 0.13 -19.50 6.13
CA GLN A 225 0.78 -18.22 5.80
C GLN A 225 1.93 -17.87 6.76
N ASN A 226 2.30 -18.79 7.66
CA ASN A 226 3.27 -18.56 8.73
C ASN A 226 2.95 -17.31 9.56
N LEU A 227 1.67 -17.11 9.89
CA LEU A 227 1.21 -16.01 10.73
C LEU A 227 0.90 -16.55 12.14
N PRO A 228 1.60 -16.10 13.19
CA PRO A 228 1.16 -16.40 14.55
C PRO A 228 -0.13 -15.63 14.87
N PRO A 229 -0.81 -15.96 15.98
CA PRO A 229 -1.84 -15.10 16.54
C PRO A 229 -1.30 -13.70 16.86
N ALA A 230 -2.19 -12.71 16.95
CA ALA A 230 -1.84 -11.36 17.33
C ALA A 230 -1.03 -11.34 18.65
N PRO A 231 0.10 -10.61 18.70
CA PRO A 231 1.05 -10.68 19.82
C PRO A 231 0.54 -9.97 21.09
N THR A 232 -0.45 -9.08 20.96
CA THR A 232 -1.02 -8.30 22.05
C THR A 232 -2.55 -8.20 21.90
N ALA A 233 -3.25 -7.91 23.00
CA ALA A 233 -4.72 -7.83 23.02
C ALA A 233 -5.27 -6.67 22.17
N ASP A 234 -4.59 -5.52 22.17
CA ASP A 234 -4.94 -4.37 21.34
C ASP A 234 -4.79 -4.66 19.84
N ILE A 235 -3.72 -5.36 19.44
CA ILE A 235 -3.55 -5.79 18.04
C ILE A 235 -4.61 -6.84 17.66
N TYR A 236 -4.96 -7.74 18.58
CA TYR A 236 -6.04 -8.71 18.35
C TYR A 236 -7.38 -8.02 18.10
N GLU A 237 -7.76 -7.08 18.98
CA GLU A 237 -9.03 -6.34 18.89
C GLU A 237 -9.11 -5.55 17.57
N ASP A 238 -8.03 -4.85 17.20
CA ASP A 238 -7.95 -4.10 15.95
C ASP A 238 -8.04 -5.01 14.71
N ASN A 239 -7.30 -6.12 14.68
CA ASN A 239 -7.37 -7.07 13.56
C ASN A 239 -8.75 -7.73 13.45
N ALA A 240 -9.37 -8.11 14.57
CA ALA A 240 -10.70 -8.72 14.59
C ALA A 240 -11.77 -7.73 14.08
N TYR A 241 -11.69 -6.47 14.50
CA TYR A 241 -12.54 -5.39 13.99
C TYR A 241 -12.38 -5.21 12.48
N ASN A 242 -11.14 -5.12 11.99
CA ASN A 242 -10.85 -4.96 10.58
C ASN A 242 -11.29 -6.16 9.73
N TRP A 243 -11.15 -7.38 10.25
CA TRP A 243 -11.66 -8.58 9.59
C TRP A 243 -13.19 -8.61 9.51
N GLN A 244 -13.89 -8.16 10.56
CA GLN A 244 -15.35 -8.04 10.55
C GLN A 244 -15.81 -6.98 9.55
N ARG A 245 -15.16 -5.81 9.53
CA ARG A 245 -15.43 -4.74 8.55
C ARG A 245 -15.22 -5.24 7.12
N TRP A 246 -14.14 -5.96 6.87
CA TRP A 246 -13.89 -6.59 5.57
C TRP A 246 -15.00 -7.56 5.17
N SER A 247 -15.47 -8.40 6.09
CA SER A 247 -16.53 -9.37 5.82
C SER A 247 -17.83 -8.72 5.31
N LEU A 248 -18.15 -7.52 5.79
CA LEU A 248 -19.29 -6.73 5.30
C LEU A 248 -19.03 -6.19 3.87
N MET A 249 -17.85 -5.63 3.63
CA MET A 249 -17.47 -5.14 2.30
C MET A 249 -17.41 -6.29 1.27
N TYR A 250 -16.92 -7.46 1.69
CA TYR A 250 -16.82 -8.64 0.84
C TYR A 250 -18.18 -9.02 0.25
N ALA A 251 -19.24 -8.99 1.06
CA ALA A 251 -20.59 -9.31 0.62
C ALA A 251 -21.04 -8.37 -0.51
N LEU A 252 -20.84 -7.05 -0.34
CA LEU A 252 -21.15 -6.05 -1.36
C LEU A 252 -20.33 -6.28 -2.65
N ILE A 253 -19.02 -6.44 -2.49
CA ILE A 253 -18.08 -6.55 -3.61
C ILE A 253 -18.30 -7.84 -4.41
N SER A 254 -18.67 -8.94 -3.74
CA SER A 254 -18.93 -10.24 -4.40
C SER A 254 -20.11 -10.21 -5.37
N ALA A 255 -21.03 -9.25 -5.23
CA ALA A 255 -22.11 -9.07 -6.21
C ALA A 255 -21.58 -8.77 -7.63
N LEU A 256 -20.39 -8.15 -7.75
CA LEU A 256 -19.75 -7.86 -9.03
C LEU A 256 -19.23 -9.09 -9.78
N GLU A 257 -19.19 -10.27 -9.14
CA GLU A 257 -18.86 -11.53 -9.83
C GLU A 257 -19.91 -11.86 -10.90
N HIS A 258 -21.18 -11.51 -10.65
CA HIS A 258 -22.31 -11.93 -11.46
C HIS A 258 -23.19 -10.77 -11.95
N ASP A 259 -23.11 -9.60 -11.33
CA ASP A 259 -23.97 -8.47 -11.64
C ASP A 259 -23.21 -7.13 -11.60
N THR A 260 -23.95 -6.03 -11.72
CA THR A 260 -23.53 -4.66 -11.50
C THR A 260 -24.02 -4.16 -10.16
N LEU A 261 -23.30 -3.19 -9.59
CA LEU A 261 -23.73 -2.42 -8.43
C LEU A 261 -24.61 -1.25 -8.87
N THR A 262 -25.59 -0.93 -8.03
CA THR A 262 -26.35 0.32 -8.11
C THR A 262 -25.45 1.54 -7.90
N GLU A 263 -25.93 2.73 -8.27
CA GLU A 263 -25.17 3.96 -8.01
C GLU A 263 -24.91 4.21 -6.52
N GLN A 264 -25.85 3.81 -5.65
CA GLN A 264 -25.69 3.93 -4.21
C GLN A 264 -24.59 2.99 -3.70
N GLU A 265 -24.63 1.72 -4.11
CA GLU A 265 -23.61 0.72 -3.76
C GLU A 265 -22.22 1.12 -4.28
N MET A 266 -22.14 1.75 -5.46
CA MET A 266 -20.88 2.31 -5.97
C MET A 266 -20.33 3.46 -5.13
N ARG A 267 -21.20 4.34 -4.61
CA ARG A 267 -20.80 5.41 -3.67
C ARG A 267 -20.34 4.81 -2.34
N GLU A 268 -21.10 3.85 -1.81
CA GLU A 268 -20.75 3.11 -0.58
C GLU A 268 -19.38 2.44 -0.72
N LEU A 269 -19.16 1.69 -1.80
CA LEU A 269 -17.87 1.06 -2.10
C LEU A 269 -16.72 2.08 -2.20
N SER A 270 -16.95 3.22 -2.88
CA SER A 270 -15.93 4.27 -3.03
C SER A 270 -15.50 4.84 -1.68
N TRP A 271 -16.48 5.07 -0.80
CA TRP A 271 -16.25 5.58 0.55
C TRP A 271 -15.61 4.53 1.45
N ASP A 272 -16.13 3.30 1.47
CA ASP A 272 -15.66 2.23 2.35
C ASP A 272 -14.21 1.85 2.09
N VAL A 273 -13.80 1.75 0.83
CA VAL A 273 -12.40 1.44 0.48
C VAL A 273 -11.43 2.53 0.99
N GLU A 274 -11.86 3.80 0.95
CA GLU A 274 -11.03 4.92 1.44
C GLU A 274 -11.01 4.98 2.97
N ALA A 275 -12.17 4.81 3.60
CA ALA A 275 -12.29 4.82 5.06
C ALA A 275 -11.53 3.64 5.68
N PHE A 276 -11.66 2.43 5.12
CA PHE A 276 -11.00 1.23 5.64
C PHE A 276 -9.48 1.29 5.52
N MET A 277 -8.95 2.02 4.51
CA MET A 277 -7.50 2.25 4.41
C MET A 277 -6.92 2.96 5.64
N SER A 278 -7.70 3.86 6.27
CA SER A 278 -7.27 4.57 7.48
C SER A 278 -7.14 3.63 8.68
N ASP A 279 -8.11 2.72 8.86
CA ASP A 279 -8.05 1.72 9.94
C ASP A 279 -6.87 0.77 9.74
N LEU A 280 -6.66 0.28 8.50
CA LEU A 280 -5.53 -0.57 8.16
C LEU A 280 -4.16 0.14 8.37
N ALA A 281 -4.11 1.47 8.27
CA ALA A 281 -2.91 2.24 8.62
C ALA A 281 -2.69 2.33 10.13
N ALA A 282 -3.76 2.38 10.93
CA ALA A 282 -3.66 2.26 12.39
C ALA A 282 -3.12 0.89 12.80
N THR A 283 -3.58 -0.20 12.16
CA THR A 283 -3.06 -1.56 12.37
C THR A 283 -1.55 -1.63 12.17
N VAL A 284 -1.04 -1.10 11.04
CA VAL A 284 0.40 -1.07 10.77
C VAL A 284 1.14 -0.31 11.87
N THR A 285 0.58 0.80 12.34
CA THR A 285 1.18 1.59 13.42
C THR A 285 1.28 0.79 14.73
N LEU A 286 0.29 -0.03 15.06
CA LEU A 286 0.34 -0.91 16.23
C LEU A 286 1.48 -1.93 16.10
N TYR A 287 1.59 -2.60 14.95
CA TYR A 287 2.67 -3.58 14.71
C TYR A 287 4.07 -2.95 14.73
N THR A 288 4.24 -1.72 14.23
CA THR A 288 5.54 -1.03 14.25
C THR A 288 5.99 -0.56 15.63
N ARG A 289 5.13 -0.68 16.66
CA ARG A 289 5.44 -0.30 18.05
C ARG A 289 5.84 -1.48 18.94
N LEU A 290 5.79 -2.70 18.42
CA LEU A 290 6.28 -3.91 19.08
C LEU A 290 7.81 -3.89 19.19
#